data_AF-A0A1V9YHR5-F1
#
_entry.id   AF-A0A1V9YHR5-F1
#
_cell.length_a   1.000
_cell.length_b   1.000
_cell.length_c   1.000
_cell.angle_alpha   90.00
_cell.angle_beta   90.00
_cell.angle_gamma   90.00
#
_symmetry.space_group_name_H-M   'P 1'
#
loop_
_entity.id
_entity.type
_entity.pdbx_description
1 polymer ?
#
loop_
_entity_poly.entity_id
_entity_poly.type
_entity_poly.pdbx_seq_one_letter_code
_entity_poly.pdbx_strand_id
1 'polypeptide(L)'
;MRSGLIAVENALGPFNAVDMKYVLCPQELLVLYSVFTSRLSALLVENPDAQVDFFALPPWPYIAPVPSLLMDNSDYVNLVGGNIMCGNDGPAYPPQYGMYRGFGVLNICHANFIESMTPTPEHLLFAFFGFNASHCLLSSDILYLCYLDANASDPCHI
;
A
#
# COMPACT_ATOMS: atom_id res chain seq x y z
N MET A 1 -23.04 -6.90 13.23
CA MET A 1 -21.79 -6.60 12.48
C MET A 1 -20.62 -6.72 13.45
N ARG A 2 -20.23 -7.94 13.85
CA ARG A 2 -19.07 -8.22 14.72
C ARG A 2 -18.23 -9.37 14.17
N SER A 3 -18.50 -9.83 12.95
CA SER A 3 -17.90 -11.02 12.38
C SER A 3 -16.38 -10.88 12.22
N GLY A 4 -15.89 -9.67 11.89
CA GLY A 4 -14.46 -9.40 11.80
C GLY A 4 -13.79 -9.48 13.17
N LEU A 5 -14.31 -8.74 14.15
CA LEU A 5 -13.80 -8.75 15.52
C LEU A 5 -13.86 -10.16 16.16
N ILE A 6 -14.96 -10.89 15.95
CA ILE A 6 -15.12 -12.28 16.41
C ILE A 6 -14.08 -13.18 15.74
N ALA A 7 -13.80 -13.01 14.45
CA ALA A 7 -12.78 -13.81 13.78
C ALA A 7 -11.38 -13.58 14.40
N VAL A 8 -11.04 -12.33 14.74
CA VAL A 8 -9.77 -12.01 15.41
C VAL A 8 -9.76 -12.54 16.85
N GLU A 9 -10.85 -12.37 17.60
CA GLU A 9 -10.99 -12.89 18.98
C GLU A 9 -10.88 -14.43 19.00
N ASN A 10 -11.47 -15.12 18.03
CA ASN A 10 -11.36 -16.58 17.90
C ASN A 10 -9.94 -17.03 17.56
N ALA A 11 -9.20 -16.25 16.78
CA ALA A 11 -7.84 -16.58 16.35
C ALA A 11 -6.79 -16.28 17.43
N LEU A 12 -6.97 -15.20 18.20
CA LEU A 12 -6.00 -14.72 19.19
C LEU A 12 -6.39 -15.06 20.63
N GLY A 13 -7.66 -15.40 20.88
CA GLY A 13 -8.25 -15.51 22.21
C GLY A 13 -8.90 -14.19 22.66
N PRO A 14 -9.51 -14.18 23.86
CA PRO A 14 -10.13 -12.99 24.42
C PRO A 14 -9.10 -11.86 24.58
N PHE A 15 -9.45 -10.65 24.12
CA PHE A 15 -8.59 -9.47 24.20
C PHE A 15 -8.49 -8.95 25.65
N ASN A 16 -7.61 -9.55 26.44
CA ASN A 16 -7.26 -9.00 27.76
C ASN A 16 -6.24 -7.85 27.61
N ALA A 17 -5.24 -8.06 26.75
CA ALA A 17 -4.27 -7.07 26.31
C ALA A 17 -3.78 -7.43 24.91
N VAL A 18 -3.64 -6.43 24.03
CA VAL A 18 -3.03 -6.60 22.71
C VAL A 18 -1.79 -5.71 22.66
N ASP A 19 -0.62 -6.32 22.63
CA ASP A 19 0.64 -5.61 22.50
C ASP A 19 1.05 -5.46 21.03
N MET A 20 1.47 -4.26 20.64
CA MET A 20 2.03 -4.00 19.32
C MET A 20 3.54 -3.97 19.41
N LYS A 21 4.21 -4.73 18.54
CA LYS A 21 5.65 -4.63 18.35
C LYS A 21 5.92 -3.62 17.23
N TYR A 22 6.64 -2.55 17.55
CA TYR A 22 7.19 -1.68 16.51
C TYR A 22 8.31 -2.43 15.76
N VAL A 23 8.15 -2.59 14.46
CA VAL A 23 9.16 -3.21 13.59
C VAL A 23 9.99 -2.09 12.97
N LEU A 24 11.28 -2.05 13.33
CA LEU A 24 12.22 -1.12 12.73
C LEU A 24 12.48 -1.48 11.27
N CYS A 25 12.72 -0.46 10.44
CA CYS A 25 13.18 -0.66 9.07
C CYS A 25 14.52 -1.43 9.08
N PRO A 26 14.68 -2.49 8.26
CA PRO A 26 15.94 -3.21 8.17
C PRO A 26 17.11 -2.29 7.81
N GLN A 27 18.27 -2.51 8.43
CA GLN A 27 19.45 -1.66 8.23
C GLN A 27 19.90 -1.67 6.77
N GLU A 28 19.77 -2.81 6.11
CA GLU A 28 20.11 -3.01 4.70
C GLU A 28 19.22 -2.14 3.79
N LEU A 29 17.93 -2.02 4.13
CA LEU A 29 16.98 -1.20 3.39
C LEU A 29 17.27 0.30 3.59
N LEU A 30 17.65 0.70 4.80
CA LEU A 30 18.08 2.08 5.09
C LEU A 30 19.34 2.44 4.29
N VAL A 31 20.31 1.52 4.21
CA VAL A 31 21.51 1.71 3.38
C VAL A 31 21.13 1.83 1.92
N LEU A 32 20.30 0.92 1.40
CA LEU A 32 19.84 0.96 0.00
C LEU A 32 19.16 2.30 -0.34
N TYR A 33 18.23 2.75 0.51
CA TYR A 33 17.55 4.03 0.32
C TYR A 33 18.52 5.22 0.35
N SER A 34 19.49 5.24 1.28
CA SER A 34 20.49 6.31 1.35
C SER A 34 21.38 6.39 0.11
N VAL A 35 21.78 5.23 -0.44
CA VAL A 35 22.60 5.16 -1.65
C VAL A 35 21.76 5.55 -2.86
N PHE A 36 20.53 5.04 -2.97
CA PHE A 36 19.62 5.36 -4.06
C PHE A 36 19.35 6.87 -4.15
N THR A 37 18.93 7.49 -3.06
CA THR A 37 18.62 8.93 -3.01
C THR A 37 19.82 9.80 -3.36
N SER A 38 21.02 9.46 -2.84
CA SER A 38 22.26 10.14 -3.19
C SER A 38 22.63 10.00 -4.67
N ARG A 39 22.48 8.80 -5.25
CA ARG A 39 22.80 8.53 -6.66
C ARG A 39 21.80 9.17 -7.62
N LEU A 40 20.51 9.12 -7.30
CA LEU A 40 19.48 9.79 -8.06
C LEU A 40 19.72 11.31 -8.07
N SER A 41 20.00 11.90 -6.89
CA SER A 41 20.30 13.33 -6.80
C SER A 41 21.51 13.73 -7.65
N ALA A 42 22.60 12.96 -7.60
CA ALA A 42 23.78 13.20 -8.43
C ALA A 42 23.44 13.09 -9.93
N LEU A 43 22.71 12.05 -10.34
CA LEU A 43 22.29 11.86 -11.73
C LEU A 43 21.46 13.04 -12.26
N LEU A 44 20.50 13.52 -11.47
CA LEU A 44 19.62 14.64 -11.86
C LEU A 44 20.36 15.99 -11.93
N VAL A 45 21.53 16.11 -11.28
CA VAL A 45 22.39 17.30 -11.35
C VAL A 45 23.38 17.21 -12.51
N GLU A 46 23.97 16.03 -12.72
CA GLU A 46 25.04 15.81 -13.69
C GLU A 46 24.52 15.56 -15.11
N ASN A 47 23.29 15.08 -15.27
CA ASN A 47 22.69 14.72 -16.55
C ASN A 47 21.38 15.47 -16.80
N PRO A 48 21.38 16.49 -17.68
CA PRO A 48 20.18 17.25 -18.05
C PRO A 48 19.08 16.41 -18.70
N ASP A 49 19.42 15.41 -19.50
CA ASP A 49 18.43 14.56 -20.16
C ASP A 49 17.70 13.69 -19.13
N ALA A 50 18.45 13.09 -18.18
CA ALA A 50 17.87 12.33 -17.08
C ALA A 50 16.97 13.20 -16.18
N GLN A 51 17.33 14.49 -16.01
CA GLN A 51 16.50 15.44 -15.30
C GLN A 51 15.17 15.69 -16.02
N VAL A 52 15.21 15.93 -17.33
CA VAL A 52 14.00 16.11 -18.16
C VAL A 52 13.12 14.86 -18.08
N ASP A 53 13.70 13.66 -18.25
CA ASP A 53 12.98 12.40 -18.20
C ASP A 53 12.33 12.17 -16.83
N PHE A 54 13.04 12.47 -15.74
CA PHE A 54 12.50 12.36 -14.38
C PHE A 54 11.28 13.25 -14.15
N PHE A 55 11.32 14.50 -14.61
CA PHE A 55 10.17 15.40 -14.49
C PHE A 55 9.04 15.09 -15.47
N ALA A 56 9.32 14.33 -16.53
CA ALA A 56 8.32 13.82 -17.45
C ALA A 56 7.63 12.54 -16.95
N LEU A 57 8.11 11.93 -15.86
CA LEU A 57 7.49 10.73 -15.30
C LEU A 57 6.02 10.98 -14.95
N PRO A 58 5.12 10.06 -15.34
CA PRO A 58 3.71 10.21 -15.06
C PRO A 58 3.44 10.09 -13.55
N PRO A 59 2.50 10.89 -13.02
CA PRO A 59 2.12 10.80 -11.63
C PRO A 59 1.27 9.54 -11.38
N TRP A 60 1.52 8.86 -10.26
CA TRP A 60 0.59 7.88 -9.69
C TRP A 60 0.03 8.44 -8.37
N PRO A 61 -0.93 9.37 -8.44
CA PRO A 61 -1.21 10.29 -7.34
C PRO A 61 -1.82 9.61 -6.11
N TYR A 62 -2.56 8.53 -6.29
CA TYR A 62 -3.19 7.75 -5.22
C TYR A 62 -3.10 6.27 -5.57
N ILE A 63 -2.53 5.48 -4.66
CA ILE A 63 -2.54 4.02 -4.74
C ILE A 63 -3.32 3.49 -3.55
N ALA A 64 -4.34 2.67 -3.81
CA ALA A 64 -5.06 1.90 -2.81
C ALA A 64 -4.86 0.41 -3.11
N PRO A 65 -3.80 -0.22 -2.56
CA PRO A 65 -3.47 -1.59 -2.90
C PRO A 65 -4.51 -2.56 -2.33
N VAL A 66 -4.96 -3.48 -3.18
CA VAL A 66 -5.91 -4.54 -2.83
C VAL A 66 -5.41 -5.87 -3.40
N PRO A 67 -5.29 -6.93 -2.58
CA PRO A 67 -4.95 -8.26 -3.07
C PRO A 67 -5.92 -8.74 -4.16
N SER A 68 -5.39 -9.35 -5.22
CA SER A 68 -6.16 -9.87 -6.35
C SER A 68 -7.33 -10.76 -5.94
N LEU A 69 -7.11 -11.63 -4.95
CA LEU A 69 -8.16 -12.50 -4.40
C LEU A 69 -9.39 -11.72 -3.93
N LEU A 70 -9.20 -10.53 -3.35
CA LEU A 70 -10.30 -9.69 -2.89
C LEU A 70 -10.91 -8.89 -4.04
N MET A 71 -10.09 -8.39 -4.97
CA MET A 71 -10.53 -7.70 -6.18
C MET A 71 -11.45 -8.59 -7.03
N ASP A 72 -11.00 -9.82 -7.34
CA ASP A 72 -11.73 -10.78 -8.17
C ASP A 72 -13.07 -11.25 -7.57
N ASN A 73 -13.23 -11.14 -6.25
CA ASN A 73 -14.41 -11.62 -5.53
C ASN A 73 -15.26 -10.49 -4.94
N SER A 74 -15.04 -9.24 -5.38
CA SER A 74 -15.62 -8.04 -4.74
C SER A 74 -17.17 -7.99 -4.78
N ASP A 75 -17.82 -8.71 -5.70
CA ASP A 75 -19.28 -8.86 -5.73
C ASP A 75 -19.83 -9.76 -4.61
N TYR A 76 -18.99 -10.62 -4.04
CA TYR A 76 -19.38 -11.68 -3.11
C TYR A 76 -18.76 -11.53 -1.71
N VAL A 77 -17.69 -10.75 -1.59
CA VAL A 77 -16.99 -10.52 -0.31
C VAL A 77 -17.04 -9.06 0.09
N ASN A 78 -17.20 -8.83 1.38
CA ASN A 78 -17.07 -7.50 1.96
C ASN A 78 -15.99 -7.51 3.03
N LEU A 79 -15.25 -6.42 3.11
CA LEU A 79 -14.33 -6.16 4.19
C LEU A 79 -15.12 -5.86 5.46
N VAL A 80 -14.84 -6.63 6.51
CA VAL A 80 -15.40 -6.47 7.86
C VAL A 80 -14.26 -6.40 8.87
N GLY A 81 -14.53 -5.87 10.05
CA GLY A 81 -13.51 -5.60 11.07
C GLY A 81 -13.16 -4.12 11.11
N GLY A 82 -11.87 -3.78 11.22
CA GLY A 82 -11.40 -2.40 11.34
C GLY A 82 -10.51 -2.23 12.56
N ASN A 83 -10.72 -1.19 13.35
CA ASN A 83 -9.91 -0.94 14.54
C ASN A 83 -10.38 -1.80 15.73
N ILE A 84 -9.51 -2.71 16.17
CA ILE A 84 -9.75 -3.62 17.31
C ILE A 84 -10.12 -2.87 18.61
N MET A 85 -9.68 -1.61 18.75
CA MET A 85 -9.95 -0.78 19.92
C MET A 85 -11.41 -0.25 19.98
N CYS A 86 -12.20 -0.45 18.92
CA CYS A 86 -13.56 0.07 18.81
C CYS A 86 -14.63 -0.87 19.37
N GLY A 87 -14.26 -2.11 19.76
CA GLY A 87 -15.18 -3.11 20.31
C GLY A 87 -16.25 -3.62 19.33
N ASN A 88 -16.21 -3.19 18.07
CA ASN A 88 -17.17 -3.56 17.03
C ASN A 88 -16.55 -3.42 15.63
N ASP A 89 -17.17 -4.03 14.62
CA ASP A 89 -16.73 -3.85 13.23
C ASP A 89 -17.15 -2.47 12.69
N GLY A 90 -16.40 -1.96 11.72
CA GLY A 90 -16.82 -0.91 10.82
C GLY A 90 -17.92 -1.39 9.83
N PRO A 91 -18.63 -0.45 9.17
CA PRO A 91 -19.62 -0.78 8.15
C PRO A 91 -19.00 -1.59 7.02
N ALA A 92 -19.60 -2.72 6.64
CA ALA A 92 -19.10 -3.57 5.54
C ALA A 92 -18.79 -2.76 4.26
N TYR A 93 -17.66 -3.07 3.62
CA TYR A 93 -17.15 -2.29 2.48
C TYR A 93 -16.61 -3.20 1.36
N PRO A 94 -16.98 -2.97 0.08
CA PRO A 94 -16.49 -3.78 -1.02
C PRO A 94 -14.99 -3.53 -1.28
N PRO A 95 -14.18 -4.58 -1.49
CA PRO A 95 -12.73 -4.43 -1.67
C PRO A 95 -12.33 -3.70 -2.96
N GLN A 96 -13.18 -3.68 -4.00
CA GLN A 96 -12.93 -2.92 -5.24
C GLN A 96 -12.74 -1.41 -5.03
N TYR A 97 -13.10 -0.88 -3.85
CA TYR A 97 -12.92 0.52 -3.50
C TYR A 97 -11.73 0.74 -2.55
N GLY A 98 -10.93 -0.29 -2.30
CA GLY A 98 -9.76 -0.25 -1.43
C GLY A 98 -9.94 -1.01 -0.11
N MET A 99 -8.84 -1.15 0.63
CA MET A 99 -8.81 -1.82 1.94
C MET A 99 -8.98 -0.84 3.10
N TYR A 100 -9.52 -1.28 4.24
CA TYR A 100 -9.47 -0.46 5.46
C TYR A 100 -8.03 -0.15 5.87
N ARG A 101 -7.82 1.05 6.40
CA ARG A 101 -6.60 1.38 7.14
C ARG A 101 -6.38 0.40 8.27
N GLY A 102 -5.11 0.10 8.54
CA GLY A 102 -4.70 -0.70 9.68
C GLY A 102 -5.27 -0.18 11.01
N PHE A 103 -5.46 -1.07 11.98
CA PHE A 103 -5.89 -0.66 13.32
C PHE A 103 -4.78 0.16 14.00
N GLY A 104 -5.17 1.09 14.87
CA GLY A 104 -4.23 1.93 15.59
C GLY A 104 -4.94 2.97 16.45
N VAL A 105 -4.22 3.56 17.40
CA VAL A 105 -4.79 4.54 18.33
C VAL A 105 -5.30 5.82 17.65
N LEU A 106 -4.83 6.10 16.43
CA LEU A 106 -5.23 7.24 15.62
C LEU A 106 -6.30 6.90 14.58
N ASN A 107 -6.62 5.63 14.38
CA ASN A 107 -7.66 5.22 13.44
C ASN A 107 -9.02 5.26 14.13
N ILE A 108 -10.05 5.78 13.46
CA ILE A 108 -11.33 6.08 14.10
C ILE A 108 -12.35 4.95 13.98
N CYS A 109 -13.30 4.94 14.89
CA CYS A 109 -14.34 3.93 14.99
C CYS A 109 -15.55 4.26 14.10
N HIS A 110 -16.26 3.21 13.67
CA HIS A 110 -17.58 3.29 13.04
C HIS A 110 -17.66 4.05 11.70
N ALA A 111 -16.53 4.21 11.02
CA ALA A 111 -16.46 4.82 9.70
C ALA A 111 -15.37 4.16 8.86
N ASN A 112 -15.58 4.13 7.54
CA ASN A 112 -14.68 3.47 6.61
C ASN A 112 -13.58 4.42 6.16
N PHE A 113 -12.37 4.16 6.62
CA PHE A 113 -11.16 4.83 6.16
C PHE A 113 -10.34 3.88 5.34
N ILE A 114 -10.09 4.25 4.11
CA ILE A 114 -9.37 3.43 3.15
C ILE A 114 -7.87 3.71 3.28
N GLU A 115 -7.08 2.64 3.23
CA GLU A 115 -5.63 2.70 3.14
C GLU A 115 -5.25 3.17 1.74
N SER A 116 -4.54 4.29 1.69
CA SER A 116 -4.02 4.84 0.45
C SER A 116 -2.70 5.53 0.67
N MET A 117 -1.87 5.52 -0.35
CA MET A 117 -0.59 6.20 -0.39
C MET A 117 -0.54 7.19 -1.55
N THR A 118 0.14 8.31 -1.33
CA THR A 118 0.37 9.37 -2.31
C THR A 118 1.86 9.42 -2.63
N PRO A 119 2.39 8.51 -3.47
CA PRO A 119 3.82 8.44 -3.74
C PRO A 119 4.29 9.63 -4.58
N THR A 120 5.56 9.99 -4.43
CA THR A 120 6.25 10.91 -5.34
C THR A 120 6.93 10.11 -6.46
N PRO A 121 7.36 10.73 -7.57
CA PRO A 121 8.14 10.05 -8.59
C PRO A 121 9.39 9.35 -8.04
N GLU A 122 10.04 9.95 -7.04
CA GLU A 122 11.18 9.34 -6.35
C GLU A 122 10.79 8.06 -5.60
N HIS A 123 9.65 8.04 -4.88
CA HIS A 123 9.16 6.84 -4.21
C HIS A 123 8.86 5.72 -5.22
N LEU A 124 8.24 6.05 -6.35
CA LEU A 124 7.94 5.08 -7.41
C LEU A 124 9.23 4.52 -8.02
N LEU A 125 10.20 5.38 -8.36
CA LEU A 125 11.49 4.93 -8.89
C LEU A 125 12.23 4.04 -7.89
N PHE A 126 12.23 4.38 -6.60
CA PHE A 126 12.83 3.53 -5.57
C PHE A 126 12.14 2.17 -5.50
N ALA A 127 10.80 2.14 -5.54
CA ALA A 127 10.03 0.91 -5.52
C ALA A 127 10.31 0.03 -6.75
N PHE A 128 10.30 0.60 -7.96
CA PHE A 128 10.62 -0.13 -9.19
C PHE A 128 12.08 -0.59 -9.25
N PHE A 129 13.01 0.23 -8.74
CA PHE A 129 14.42 -0.15 -8.63
C PHE A 129 14.59 -1.36 -7.69
N GLY A 130 13.97 -1.31 -6.51
CA GLY A 130 13.99 -2.42 -5.57
C GLY A 130 13.32 -3.67 -6.13
N PHE A 131 12.16 -3.51 -6.77
CA PHE A 131 11.43 -4.61 -7.41
C PHE A 131 12.25 -5.23 -8.54
N ASN A 132 12.89 -4.45 -9.40
CA ASN A 132 13.75 -4.97 -10.48
C ASN A 132 15.08 -5.55 -9.98
N ALA A 133 15.49 -5.24 -8.74
CA ALA A 133 16.67 -5.84 -8.13
C ALA A 133 16.35 -7.19 -7.46
N SER A 134 15.16 -7.35 -6.87
CA SER A 134 14.72 -8.59 -6.21
C SER A 134 13.93 -9.52 -7.14
N HIS A 135 13.31 -8.96 -8.17
CA HIS A 135 12.55 -9.61 -9.24
C HIS A 135 13.02 -9.04 -10.58
N CYS A 136 12.68 -9.67 -11.70
CA CYS A 136 12.93 -9.05 -13.00
C CYS A 136 11.67 -8.25 -13.38
N LEU A 137 11.78 -6.93 -13.52
CA LEU A 137 10.65 -6.10 -13.90
C LEU A 137 10.33 -6.27 -15.39
N LEU A 138 9.16 -6.80 -15.67
CA LEU A 138 8.61 -6.98 -17.01
C LEU A 138 7.50 -5.96 -17.27
N SER A 139 7.26 -5.65 -18.54
CA SER A 139 6.14 -4.77 -18.94
C SER A 139 4.77 -5.33 -18.51
N SER A 140 4.64 -6.65 -18.34
CA SER A 140 3.42 -7.26 -17.79
C SER A 140 3.21 -6.98 -16.31
N ASP A 141 4.29 -6.81 -15.52
CA ASP A 141 4.19 -6.57 -14.08
C ASP A 141 3.51 -5.24 -13.78
N ILE A 142 3.74 -4.25 -14.65
CA ILE A 142 3.06 -2.96 -14.61
C ILE A 142 1.54 -3.14 -14.66
N LEU A 143 1.05 -3.95 -15.59
CA LEU A 143 -0.39 -4.21 -15.73
C LEU A 143 -0.96 -4.91 -14.49
N TYR A 144 -0.19 -5.82 -13.89
CA TYR A 144 -0.59 -6.48 -12.64
C TYR A 144 -0.59 -5.52 -11.45
N LEU A 145 0.42 -4.64 -11.33
CA LEU A 145 0.46 -3.62 -10.29
C LEU A 145 -0.73 -2.66 -10.40
N CYS A 146 -1.11 -2.28 -11.62
CA CYS A 146 -2.32 -1.50 -11.88
C CYS A 146 -3.59 -2.24 -11.47
N TYR A 147 -3.71 -3.50 -11.85
CA TYR A 147 -4.86 -4.32 -11.47
C TYR A 147 -5.01 -4.46 -9.93
N LEU A 148 -3.90 -4.43 -9.19
CA LEU A 148 -3.89 -4.48 -7.73
C LEU A 148 -4.17 -3.12 -7.05
N ASP A 149 -4.41 -2.05 -7.80
CA ASP A 149 -4.75 -0.73 -7.28
C ASP A 149 -6.22 -0.41 -7.52
N ALA A 150 -7.01 -0.30 -6.45
CA ALA A 150 -8.43 0.05 -6.53
C ALA A 150 -8.69 1.45 -7.09
N ASN A 151 -7.67 2.33 -7.08
CA ASN A 151 -7.74 3.66 -7.69
C ASN A 151 -7.16 3.71 -9.10
N ALA A 152 -6.71 2.59 -9.67
CA ALA A 152 -6.18 2.57 -11.02
C ALA A 152 -7.26 3.01 -12.01
N SER A 153 -6.99 4.09 -12.74
CA SER A 153 -7.69 4.38 -13.99
C SER A 153 -7.18 3.45 -15.10
N ASP A 154 -7.99 3.20 -16.12
CA ASP A 154 -7.61 2.36 -17.26
C ASP A 154 -6.81 3.16 -18.30
N PRO A 155 -5.57 2.75 -18.65
CA PRO A 155 -4.58 2.04 -17.81
C PRO A 155 -3.90 3.04 -16.87
N CYS A 156 -3.16 2.60 -15.84
CA CYS A 156 -2.27 3.53 -15.13
C CYS A 156 -1.48 4.25 -16.21
N HIS A 157 -1.64 5.56 -16.34
CA HIS A 157 -1.06 6.29 -17.45
C HIS A 157 0.46 6.20 -17.32
N ILE A 158 1.09 5.26 -18.01
CA ILE A 158 2.54 5.15 -18.17
C ILE A 158 2.89 5.46 -19.62
#